data_AF-A0A6L3Y0K8-F1
#
_entry.id   AF-A0A6L3Y0K8-F1
#
_cell.length_a   1.000
_cell.length_b   1.000
_cell.length_c   1.000
_cell.angle_alpha   90.00
_cell.angle_beta   90.00
_cell.angle_gamma   90.00
#
_symmetry.space_group_name_H-M   'P 1'
#
loop_
_entity.id
_entity.type
_entity.pdbx_description
1 polymer ?
#
loop_
_entity_poly.entity_id
_entity_poly.type
_entity_poly.pdbx_seq_one_letter_code
_entity_poly.pdbx_strand_id
1 'polypeptide(L)'
;MRDRIRTLRFLFSKGEPEPVHHVSVVTPAGYHTPRTVDTLCRSPLRKTCLQQIWENSSLPADVYHRFYITPLHSLLARVQNVPATQQGRWSQSDGFGDLTLQFTTCAVRLAKGYMFPPGAAPEEQAEQNVMWNAVIFWSALFWHLPLLASLEGELLDGKSWLPGITVPDSSYRFRFREADNSSAFAALAAGQLMP
;
A
#
# COMPACT_ATOMS: atom_id res chain seq x y z
N MET A 1 36.03 40.81 58.05
CA MET A 1 34.63 41.00 58.51
C MET A 1 33.73 40.94 57.28
N ARG A 2 32.85 39.93 57.20
CA ARG A 2 31.75 39.72 56.22
C ARG A 2 32.15 39.52 54.73
N ASP A 3 31.56 38.66 53.93
CA ASP A 3 30.82 37.40 54.10
C ASP A 3 30.57 36.84 52.67
N ARG A 4 30.62 35.51 52.55
CA ARG A 4 29.86 34.59 51.67
C ARG A 4 29.23 35.11 50.34
N ILE A 5 29.50 34.38 49.24
CA ILE A 5 28.52 33.52 48.51
C ILE A 5 29.26 32.62 47.50
N ARG A 6 29.12 31.30 47.68
CA ARG A 6 29.34 30.23 46.70
C ARG A 6 28.03 30.03 45.94
N THR A 7 28.02 29.98 44.60
CA THR A 7 27.10 29.09 43.85
C THR A 7 27.59 28.79 42.42
N LEU A 8 28.08 27.56 42.24
CA LEU A 8 27.85 26.62 41.12
C LEU A 8 27.46 27.20 39.73
N ARG A 9 28.42 27.22 38.81
CA ARG A 9 28.21 26.97 37.37
C ARG A 9 29.17 25.86 36.89
N PHE A 10 29.14 24.75 37.60
CA PHE A 10 29.37 23.44 36.99
C PHE A 10 27.97 22.87 36.70
N LEU A 11 27.79 22.16 35.59
CA LEU A 11 26.58 21.38 35.18
C LEU A 11 25.76 21.85 33.98
N PHE A 12 26.31 22.57 33.00
CA PHE A 12 25.72 22.55 31.64
C PHE A 12 26.81 22.55 30.55
N SER A 13 27.65 21.51 30.56
CA SER A 13 28.32 21.08 29.33
C SER A 13 27.29 20.25 28.57
N LYS A 14 26.64 20.89 27.60
CA LYS A 14 25.64 20.29 26.71
C LYS A 14 26.37 19.25 25.86
N GLY A 15 26.18 17.97 26.15
CA GLY A 15 26.73 16.87 25.36
C GLY A 15 26.28 17.02 23.91
N GLU A 16 27.25 17.11 23.00
CA GLU A 16 27.02 16.93 21.58
C GLU A 16 26.49 15.50 21.37
N PRO A 17 25.37 15.32 20.66
CA PRO A 17 24.93 13.99 20.28
C PRO A 17 25.94 13.42 19.28
N GLU A 18 26.51 12.25 19.58
CA GLU A 18 27.35 11.53 18.66
C GLU A 18 26.63 11.31 17.32
N PRO A 19 27.34 11.41 16.18
CA PRO A 19 26.75 11.19 14.88
C PRO A 19 26.24 9.75 14.83
N VAL A 20 24.91 9.61 14.78
CA VAL A 20 24.25 8.34 14.54
C VAL A 20 24.83 7.81 13.24
N HIS A 21 25.65 6.76 13.34
CA HIS A 21 26.10 6.02 12.17
C HIS A 21 24.84 5.50 11.46
N HIS A 22 24.41 6.20 10.42
CA HIS A 22 23.58 5.61 9.39
C HIS A 22 24.41 4.49 8.79
N VAL A 23 24.32 3.30 9.38
CA VAL A 23 24.75 2.07 8.74
C VAL A 23 23.91 2.02 7.47
N SER A 24 24.53 2.44 6.36
CA SER A 24 24.02 2.19 5.04
C SER A 24 24.07 0.69 4.91
N VAL A 25 22.97 0.02 5.27
CA VAL A 25 22.84 -1.42 5.14
C VAL A 25 22.94 -1.69 3.64
N VAL A 26 24.12 -2.11 3.21
CA VAL A 26 24.36 -2.50 1.83
C VAL A 26 23.37 -3.63 1.54
N THR A 27 22.43 -3.37 0.63
CA THR A 27 21.44 -4.38 0.27
C THR A 27 22.17 -5.48 -0.50
N PRO A 28 22.13 -6.74 -0.04
CA PRO A 28 22.84 -7.82 -0.71
C PRO A 28 22.34 -8.03 -2.14
N ALA A 29 23.19 -8.57 -3.01
CA ALA A 29 22.79 -8.89 -4.38
C ALA A 29 21.56 -9.82 -4.39
N GLY A 30 20.55 -9.47 -5.20
CA GLY A 30 19.29 -10.22 -5.29
C GLY A 30 18.25 -9.89 -4.21
N TYR A 31 18.54 -8.95 -3.30
CA TYR A 31 17.57 -8.42 -2.34
C TYR A 31 17.09 -7.01 -2.75
N HIS A 32 15.91 -6.65 -2.26
CA HIS A 32 15.29 -5.34 -2.39
C HIS A 32 15.16 -4.69 -1.02
N THR A 33 15.41 -3.38 -0.95
CA THR A 33 15.16 -2.59 0.26
C THR A 33 13.67 -2.25 0.39
N PRO A 34 13.03 -2.38 1.57
CA PRO A 34 11.69 -1.88 1.81
C PRO A 34 11.57 -0.39 1.48
N ARG A 35 10.54 -0.04 0.73
CA ARG A 35 10.22 1.33 0.36
C ARG A 35 9.06 1.85 1.20
N THR A 36 9.15 3.11 1.62
CA THR A 36 8.04 3.81 2.26
C THR A 36 6.88 3.98 1.29
N VAL A 37 5.66 4.14 1.81
CA VAL A 37 4.49 4.33 0.96
C VAL A 37 4.59 5.59 0.09
N ASP A 38 5.20 6.67 0.59
CA ASP A 38 5.47 7.86 -0.20
C ASP A 38 6.36 7.54 -1.41
N THR A 39 7.38 6.71 -1.22
CA THR A 39 8.28 6.27 -2.29
C THR A 39 7.55 5.39 -3.28
N LEU A 40 6.68 4.49 -2.80
CA LEU A 40 5.87 3.62 -3.62
C LEU A 40 4.85 4.40 -4.46
N CYS A 41 4.27 5.47 -3.93
CA CYS A 41 3.28 6.31 -4.65
C CYS A 41 3.91 7.40 -5.53
N ARG A 42 5.24 7.55 -5.54
CA ARG A 42 5.91 8.66 -6.24
C ARG A 42 5.89 8.57 -7.77
N SER A 43 5.69 7.38 -8.35
CA SER A 43 5.72 7.23 -9.81
C SER A 43 4.61 8.06 -10.47
N PRO A 44 4.86 8.69 -11.65
CA PRO A 44 3.85 9.47 -12.34
C PRO A 44 2.56 8.70 -12.59
N LEU A 45 2.67 7.43 -13.00
CA LEU A 45 1.54 6.53 -13.21
C LEU A 45 0.66 6.41 -11.97
N ARG A 46 1.26 6.14 -10.80
CA ARG A 46 0.50 5.94 -9.55
C ARG A 46 -0.14 7.22 -9.06
N LYS A 47 0.55 8.37 -9.18
CA LYS A 47 -0.04 9.68 -8.89
C LYS A 47 -1.27 9.95 -9.74
N THR A 48 -1.18 9.72 -11.05
CA THR A 48 -2.31 9.88 -11.97
C THR A 48 -3.47 8.94 -11.61
N CYS A 49 -3.19 7.67 -11.32
CA CYS A 49 -4.23 6.72 -10.89
C CYS A 49 -4.92 7.20 -9.60
N LEU A 50 -4.16 7.57 -8.57
CA LEU A 50 -4.72 8.04 -7.29
C LEU A 50 -5.55 9.32 -7.46
N GLN A 51 -5.11 10.24 -8.32
CA GLN A 51 -5.88 11.45 -8.66
C GLN A 51 -7.18 11.09 -9.38
N GLN A 52 -7.14 10.19 -10.36
CA GLN A 52 -8.33 9.76 -11.09
C GLN A 52 -9.32 9.02 -10.19
N ILE A 53 -8.84 8.19 -9.25
CA ILE A 53 -9.71 7.54 -8.26
C ILE A 53 -10.42 8.60 -7.40
N TRP A 54 -9.72 9.67 -7.00
CA TRP A 54 -10.31 10.80 -6.28
C TRP A 54 -11.36 11.55 -7.10
N GLU A 55 -11.05 11.91 -8.34
CA GLU A 55 -11.95 12.65 -9.25
C GLU A 55 -13.23 11.87 -9.64
N ASN A 56 -13.22 10.55 -9.46
CA ASN A 56 -14.37 9.66 -9.69
C ASN A 56 -15.07 9.25 -8.39
N SER A 57 -14.66 9.77 -7.24
CA SER A 57 -15.31 9.55 -5.95
C SER A 57 -16.27 10.69 -5.62
N SER A 58 -17.42 10.35 -5.03
CA SER A 58 -18.36 11.33 -4.44
C SER A 58 -18.25 11.39 -2.90
N LEU A 59 -17.27 10.68 -2.32
CA LEU A 59 -17.07 10.64 -0.88
C LEU A 59 -16.46 11.95 -0.35
N PRO A 60 -16.83 12.38 0.87
CA PRO A 60 -16.10 13.41 1.61
C PRO A 60 -14.62 13.04 1.77
N ALA A 61 -13.74 14.04 1.86
CA ALA A 61 -12.30 13.85 1.82
C ALA A 61 -11.76 12.94 2.94
N ASP A 62 -12.31 13.06 4.16
CA ASP A 62 -11.96 12.23 5.32
C ASP A 62 -12.40 10.77 5.12
N VAL A 63 -13.61 10.55 4.61
CA VAL A 63 -14.15 9.22 4.29
C VAL A 63 -13.34 8.59 3.16
N TYR A 64 -13.06 9.34 2.10
CA TYR A 64 -12.21 8.90 1.00
C TYR A 64 -10.82 8.50 1.47
N HIS A 65 -10.20 9.31 2.34
CA HIS A 65 -8.87 9.01 2.84
C HIS A 65 -8.89 7.69 3.64
N ARG A 66 -9.83 7.56 4.57
CA ARG A 66 -9.94 6.38 5.45
C ARG A 66 -10.28 5.11 4.67
N PHE A 67 -11.24 5.17 3.75
CA PHE A 67 -11.77 3.97 3.10
C PHE A 67 -11.07 3.62 1.78
N TYR A 68 -10.47 4.57 1.06
CA TYR A 68 -9.85 4.29 -0.23
C TYR A 68 -8.33 4.44 -0.16
N ILE A 69 -7.82 5.59 0.30
CA ILE A 69 -6.38 5.87 0.30
C ILE A 69 -5.62 5.00 1.30
N THR A 70 -6.07 4.90 2.55
CA THR A 70 -5.39 4.09 3.57
C THR A 70 -5.27 2.61 3.15
N PRO A 71 -6.31 1.95 2.62
CA PRO A 71 -6.21 0.57 2.12
C PRO A 71 -5.30 0.44 0.89
N LEU A 72 -5.35 1.37 -0.05
CA LEU A 72 -4.44 1.39 -1.21
C LEU A 72 -2.98 1.49 -0.78
N HIS A 73 -2.69 2.41 0.15
CA HIS A 73 -1.37 2.61 0.74
C HIS A 73 -0.89 1.36 1.49
N SER A 74 -1.77 0.75 2.28
CA SER A 74 -1.52 -0.52 2.98
C SER A 74 -1.19 -1.64 2.00
N LEU A 75 -1.97 -1.79 0.92
CA LEU A 75 -1.70 -2.78 -0.11
C LEU A 75 -0.33 -2.57 -0.75
N LEU A 76 -0.03 -1.36 -1.22
CA LEU A 76 1.26 -1.04 -1.84
C LEU A 76 2.43 -1.32 -0.90
N ALA A 77 2.31 -0.99 0.39
CA ALA A 77 3.32 -1.29 1.38
C ALA A 77 3.53 -2.80 1.58
N ARG A 78 2.46 -3.61 1.51
CA ARG A 78 2.54 -5.07 1.65
C ARG A 78 3.03 -5.79 0.39
N VAL A 79 2.83 -5.22 -0.80
CA VAL A 79 3.26 -5.83 -2.07
C VAL A 79 4.60 -5.30 -2.56
N GLN A 80 5.03 -4.14 -2.06
CA GLN A 80 6.27 -3.48 -2.43
C GLN A 80 6.46 -3.41 -3.96
N ASN A 81 7.43 -4.14 -4.50
CA ASN A 81 7.86 -4.09 -5.90
C ASN A 81 7.57 -5.40 -6.66
N VAL A 82 6.74 -6.29 -6.11
CA VAL A 82 6.49 -7.59 -6.71
C VAL A 82 5.81 -7.48 -8.08
N PRO A 83 6.18 -8.34 -9.05
CA PRO A 83 5.46 -8.48 -10.31
C PRO A 83 4.09 -9.12 -10.09
N ALA A 84 3.17 -8.93 -11.03
CA ALA A 84 1.87 -9.63 -10.99
C ALA A 84 1.96 -11.03 -11.61
N THR A 85 2.87 -11.23 -12.56
CA THR A 85 3.00 -12.44 -13.37
C THR A 85 4.47 -12.78 -13.60
N GLN A 86 4.79 -14.03 -13.90
CA GLN A 86 6.18 -14.43 -14.18
C GLN A 86 6.69 -13.92 -15.53
N GLN A 87 5.78 -13.74 -16.50
CA GLN A 87 6.09 -13.27 -17.86
C GLN A 87 5.05 -12.25 -18.34
N GLY A 88 5.37 -11.53 -19.41
CA GLY A 88 4.47 -10.58 -20.08
C GLY A 88 4.50 -9.17 -19.49
N ARG A 89 3.48 -8.37 -19.82
CA ARG A 89 3.42 -6.92 -19.52
C ARG A 89 3.40 -6.53 -18.03
N TRP A 90 3.29 -7.50 -17.12
CA TRP A 90 3.21 -7.28 -15.67
C TRP A 90 4.28 -8.04 -14.88
N SER A 91 5.31 -8.55 -15.56
CA SER A 91 6.41 -9.28 -14.94
C SER A 91 7.56 -8.39 -14.47
N GLN A 92 7.53 -7.10 -14.81
CA GLN A 92 8.48 -6.13 -14.29
C GLN A 92 8.22 -5.78 -12.82
N SER A 93 9.23 -5.19 -12.18
CA SER A 93 9.10 -4.62 -10.84
C SER A 93 7.94 -3.64 -10.78
N ASP A 94 7.26 -3.58 -9.62
CA ASP A 94 6.06 -2.77 -9.38
C ASP A 94 4.80 -3.23 -10.15
N GLY A 95 4.91 -4.29 -10.96
CA GLY A 95 3.85 -4.76 -11.86
C GLY A 95 2.52 -5.06 -11.18
N PHE A 96 2.52 -5.67 -9.99
CA PHE A 96 1.27 -5.95 -9.27
C PHE A 96 0.55 -4.67 -8.83
N GLY A 97 1.27 -3.74 -8.21
CA GLY A 97 0.72 -2.47 -7.74
C GLY A 97 0.19 -1.63 -8.90
N ASP A 98 0.92 -1.60 -10.01
CA ASP A 98 0.57 -0.83 -11.20
C ASP A 98 -0.61 -1.43 -11.96
N LEU A 99 -0.69 -2.77 -12.06
CA LEU A 99 -1.86 -3.47 -12.59
C LEU A 99 -3.10 -3.14 -11.78
N THR A 100 -3.02 -3.31 -10.46
CA THR A 100 -4.15 -3.13 -9.56
C THR A 100 -4.66 -1.69 -9.60
N LEU A 101 -3.77 -0.70 -9.48
CA LEU A 101 -4.15 0.71 -9.54
C LEU A 101 -4.79 1.10 -10.88
N GLN A 102 -4.23 0.67 -12.01
CA GLN A 102 -4.80 0.97 -13.33
C GLN A 102 -6.17 0.30 -13.50
N PHE A 103 -6.33 -0.92 -13.02
CA PHE A 103 -7.59 -1.64 -13.08
C PHE A 103 -8.66 -0.97 -12.22
N THR A 104 -8.35 -0.65 -10.95
CA THR A 104 -9.25 0.07 -10.05
C THR A 104 -9.65 1.42 -10.64
N THR A 105 -8.69 2.17 -11.17
CA THR A 105 -8.94 3.46 -11.83
C THR A 105 -9.87 3.33 -13.03
N CYS A 106 -9.69 2.30 -13.85
CA CYS A 106 -10.57 2.02 -14.97
C CYS A 106 -11.99 1.65 -14.50
N ALA A 107 -12.10 0.81 -13.48
CA ALA A 107 -13.39 0.36 -12.94
C ALA A 107 -14.22 1.52 -12.39
N VAL A 108 -13.64 2.39 -11.55
CA VAL A 108 -14.36 3.54 -10.99
C VAL A 108 -14.71 4.57 -12.06
N ARG A 109 -13.84 4.78 -13.06
CA ARG A 109 -14.13 5.67 -14.19
C ARG A 109 -15.28 5.16 -15.05
N LEU A 110 -15.35 3.85 -15.30
CA LEU A 110 -16.47 3.25 -16.00
C LEU A 110 -17.76 3.38 -15.17
N ALA A 111 -17.70 3.08 -13.87
CA ALA A 111 -18.85 3.12 -12.97
C ALA A 111 -19.57 4.48 -12.97
N LYS A 112 -18.84 5.59 -13.08
CA LYS A 112 -19.41 6.95 -13.14
C LYS A 112 -20.41 7.15 -14.29
N GLY A 113 -20.32 6.37 -15.36
CA GLY A 113 -21.23 6.41 -16.50
C GLY A 113 -22.46 5.50 -16.38
N TYR A 114 -22.59 4.73 -15.31
CA TYR A 114 -23.68 3.77 -15.09
C TYR A 114 -24.50 4.15 -13.85
N MET A 115 -25.80 3.88 -13.90
CA MET A 115 -26.68 3.99 -12.75
C MET A 115 -26.92 2.59 -12.17
N PHE A 116 -26.73 2.47 -10.85
CA PHE A 116 -26.86 1.20 -10.14
C PHE A 116 -27.89 1.32 -9.00
N PRO A 117 -28.65 0.25 -8.72
CA PRO A 117 -28.70 -1.02 -9.45
C PRO A 117 -29.51 -0.90 -10.76
N PRO A 118 -29.24 -1.71 -11.80
CA PRO A 118 -29.97 -1.64 -13.05
C PRO A 118 -31.46 -1.96 -12.85
N GLY A 119 -32.34 -1.13 -13.43
CA GLY A 119 -33.79 -1.34 -13.40
C GLY A 119 -34.52 -0.78 -12.17
N ALA A 120 -33.82 -0.21 -11.19
CA ALA A 120 -34.43 0.54 -10.09
C ALA A 120 -34.88 1.95 -10.55
N ALA A 121 -35.76 2.58 -9.76
CA ALA A 121 -36.19 3.95 -10.02
C ALA A 121 -35.00 4.95 -9.91
N PRO A 122 -34.97 6.04 -10.68
CA PRO A 122 -33.86 7.00 -10.66
C PRO A 122 -33.55 7.57 -9.27
N GLU A 123 -34.57 7.77 -8.44
CA GLU A 123 -34.45 8.25 -7.07
C GLU A 123 -33.69 7.24 -6.19
N GLU A 124 -34.08 5.97 -6.26
CA GLU A 124 -33.42 4.87 -5.55
C GLU A 124 -31.97 4.67 -6.02
N GLN A 125 -31.73 4.78 -7.33
CA GLN A 125 -30.39 4.72 -7.90
C GLN A 125 -29.51 5.87 -7.42
N ALA A 126 -30.05 7.09 -7.33
CA ALA A 126 -29.35 8.25 -6.82
C ALA A 126 -29.00 8.09 -5.33
N GLU A 127 -29.93 7.56 -4.52
CA GLU A 127 -29.73 7.29 -3.09
C GLU A 127 -28.62 6.24 -2.85
N GLN A 128 -28.55 5.19 -3.66
CA GLN A 128 -27.58 4.10 -3.48
C GLN A 128 -26.25 4.29 -4.22
N ASN A 129 -26.11 5.34 -5.02
CA ASN A 129 -24.98 5.56 -5.92
C ASN A 129 -23.63 5.47 -5.19
N VAL A 130 -23.53 6.07 -4.00
CA VAL A 130 -22.31 6.06 -3.18
C VAL A 130 -21.92 4.63 -2.77
N MET A 131 -22.91 3.83 -2.36
CA MET A 131 -22.69 2.44 -1.95
C MET A 131 -22.21 1.59 -3.12
N TRP A 132 -22.84 1.71 -4.29
CA TRP A 132 -22.43 0.98 -5.48
C TRP A 132 -21.03 1.36 -5.98
N ASN A 133 -20.66 2.65 -5.95
CA ASN A 133 -19.29 3.06 -6.25
C ASN A 133 -18.27 2.46 -5.29
N ALA A 134 -18.60 2.38 -4.00
CA ALA A 134 -17.74 1.71 -3.03
C ALA A 134 -17.60 0.20 -3.32
N VAL A 135 -18.69 -0.49 -3.64
CA VAL A 135 -18.64 -1.91 -4.04
C VAL A 135 -17.73 -2.10 -5.25
N ILE A 136 -17.84 -1.24 -6.27
CA ILE A 136 -17.01 -1.34 -7.49
C ILE A 136 -15.54 -1.08 -7.17
N PHE A 137 -15.24 -0.03 -6.39
CA PHE A 137 -13.88 0.28 -5.96
C PHE A 137 -13.23 -0.91 -5.25
N TRP A 138 -13.89 -1.46 -4.22
CA TRP A 138 -13.36 -2.55 -3.42
C TRP A 138 -13.24 -3.86 -4.21
N SER A 139 -14.24 -4.17 -5.05
CA SER A 139 -14.18 -5.32 -5.95
C SER A 139 -12.99 -5.22 -6.89
N ALA A 140 -12.74 -4.04 -7.46
CA ALA A 140 -11.64 -3.83 -8.38
C ALA A 140 -10.27 -3.87 -7.67
N LEU A 141 -10.18 -3.31 -6.46
CA LEU A 141 -8.98 -3.37 -5.63
C LEU A 141 -8.60 -4.82 -5.28
N PHE A 142 -9.60 -5.66 -4.99
CA PHE A 142 -9.37 -7.05 -4.57
C PHE A 142 -9.22 -8.04 -5.71
N TRP A 143 -9.63 -7.66 -6.92
CA TRP A 143 -9.68 -8.53 -8.09
C TRP A 143 -8.39 -9.33 -8.34
N HIS A 144 -7.23 -8.68 -8.16
CA HIS A 144 -5.93 -9.30 -8.46
C HIS A 144 -5.26 -9.97 -7.27
N LEU A 145 -5.79 -9.86 -6.04
CA LEU A 145 -5.18 -10.45 -4.84
C LEU A 145 -4.82 -11.95 -4.96
N PRO A 146 -5.61 -12.81 -5.65
CA PRO A 146 -5.23 -14.21 -5.82
C PRO A 146 -3.87 -14.42 -6.50
N LEU A 147 -3.37 -13.48 -7.31
CA LEU A 147 -2.06 -13.58 -7.97
C LEU A 147 -0.90 -13.62 -6.96
N LEU A 148 -1.05 -12.95 -5.81
CA LEU A 148 -0.03 -12.88 -4.78
C LEU A 148 0.20 -14.22 -4.09
N ALA A 149 -0.75 -15.14 -4.13
CA ALA A 149 -0.59 -16.49 -3.56
C ALA A 149 0.51 -17.31 -4.26
N SER A 150 0.91 -16.92 -5.48
CA SER A 150 2.02 -17.53 -6.22
C SER A 150 3.39 -16.95 -5.86
N LEU A 151 3.46 -15.96 -4.97
CA LEU A 151 4.70 -15.32 -4.56
C LEU A 151 5.08 -15.76 -3.14
N GLU A 152 6.30 -16.27 -3.02
CA GLU A 152 6.93 -16.59 -1.75
C GLU A 152 8.05 -15.58 -1.51
N GLY A 153 7.96 -14.83 -0.42
CA GLY A 153 8.95 -13.85 0.01
C GLY A 153 9.83 -14.38 1.15
N GLU A 154 11.05 -13.87 1.22
CA GLU A 154 12.01 -14.17 2.28
C GLU A 154 12.72 -12.90 2.69
N LEU A 155 12.76 -12.63 4.00
CA LEU A 155 13.49 -11.52 4.60
C LEU A 155 14.98 -11.86 4.74
N LEU A 156 15.80 -10.85 5.03
CA LEU A 156 17.25 -11.02 5.15
C LEU A 156 17.65 -12.00 6.28
N ASP A 157 16.85 -12.09 7.34
CA ASP A 157 17.04 -13.02 8.45
C ASP A 157 16.51 -14.44 8.18
N GLY A 158 16.03 -14.70 6.96
CA GLY A 158 15.49 -15.99 6.51
C GLY A 158 14.02 -16.22 6.89
N LYS A 159 13.35 -15.28 7.55
CA LYS A 159 11.91 -15.39 7.85
C LYS A 159 11.09 -15.25 6.57
N SER A 160 9.97 -15.96 6.51
CA SER A 160 9.01 -15.85 5.41
C SER A 160 8.32 -14.48 5.42
N TRP A 161 8.25 -13.86 4.25
CA TRP A 161 7.41 -12.69 3.97
C TRP A 161 6.32 -13.12 2.99
N LEU A 162 5.08 -12.77 3.29
CA LEU A 162 3.92 -13.09 2.45
C LEU A 162 3.44 -11.80 1.77
N PRO A 163 3.78 -11.56 0.48
CA PRO A 163 3.40 -10.35 -0.22
C PRO A 163 1.88 -10.15 -0.20
N GLY A 164 1.42 -8.97 0.22
CA GLY A 164 -0.01 -8.67 0.39
C GLY A 164 -0.57 -8.98 1.79
N ILE A 165 0.14 -9.75 2.63
CA ILE A 165 -0.26 -10.05 4.01
C ILE A 165 0.57 -9.28 5.02
N THR A 166 1.87 -9.10 4.82
CA THR A 166 2.72 -8.31 5.74
C THR A 166 3.55 -7.29 4.99
N VAL A 167 3.92 -6.20 5.67
CA VAL A 167 4.91 -5.25 5.16
C VAL A 167 6.30 -5.79 5.55
N PRO A 168 7.26 -5.92 4.62
CA PRO A 168 8.59 -6.39 4.97
C PRO A 168 9.31 -5.33 5.81
N ASP A 169 9.89 -5.75 6.93
CA ASP A 169 10.60 -4.89 7.89
C ASP A 169 12.11 -4.78 7.64
N SER A 170 12.63 -5.59 6.73
CA SER A 170 14.03 -5.68 6.33
C SER A 170 14.16 -6.02 4.85
N SER A 171 15.39 -5.97 4.32
CA SER A 171 15.66 -6.33 2.93
C SER A 171 15.09 -7.70 2.60
N TYR A 172 14.40 -7.81 1.46
CA TYR A 172 13.64 -9.00 1.10
C TYR A 172 13.94 -9.45 -0.32
N ARG A 173 13.68 -10.71 -0.61
CA ARG A 173 13.63 -11.27 -1.96
C ARG A 173 12.33 -12.03 -2.12
N PHE A 174 11.96 -12.37 -3.36
CA PHE A 174 10.79 -13.16 -3.63
C PHE A 174 11.01 -14.03 -4.86
N ARG A 175 10.21 -15.09 -4.98
CA ARG A 175 10.16 -15.96 -6.16
C ARG A 175 8.74 -16.42 -6.42
N PHE A 176 8.49 -16.86 -7.64
CA PHE A 176 7.26 -17.55 -7.98
C PHE A 176 7.29 -19.01 -7.54
N ARG A 177 6.13 -19.51 -7.10
CA ARG A 177 5.85 -20.91 -6.77
C ARG A 177 4.42 -21.24 -7.24
N GLU A 178 4.13 -22.52 -7.41
CA GLU A 178 2.75 -23.00 -7.48
C GLU A 178 1.96 -22.52 -6.26
N ALA A 179 0.77 -21.97 -6.52
CA ALA A 179 -0.11 -21.43 -5.50
C ALA A 179 -1.17 -22.46 -5.13
N ASP A 180 -1.20 -22.84 -3.86
CA ASP A 180 -2.33 -23.58 -3.28
C ASP A 180 -3.32 -22.60 -2.65
N ASN A 181 -4.62 -22.85 -2.81
CA ASN A 181 -5.69 -22.10 -2.13
C ASN A 181 -5.67 -20.58 -2.35
N SER A 182 -5.40 -20.11 -3.58
CA SER A 182 -5.33 -18.67 -3.93
C SER A 182 -6.57 -17.86 -3.52
N SER A 183 -7.76 -18.48 -3.52
CA SER A 183 -9.00 -17.84 -3.05
C SER A 183 -8.99 -17.56 -1.54
N ALA A 184 -8.54 -18.51 -0.72
CA ALA A 184 -8.45 -18.32 0.72
C ALA A 184 -7.40 -17.25 1.08
N PHE A 185 -6.27 -17.25 0.36
CA PHE A 185 -5.27 -16.20 0.46
C PHE A 185 -5.85 -14.82 0.16
N ALA A 186 -6.58 -14.69 -0.96
CA ALA A 186 -7.19 -13.43 -1.36
C ALA A 186 -8.21 -12.92 -0.34
N ALA A 187 -9.02 -13.82 0.24
CA ALA A 187 -9.96 -13.47 1.30
C ALA A 187 -9.26 -12.96 2.57
N LEU A 188 -8.15 -13.60 2.98
CA LEU A 188 -7.33 -13.15 4.10
C LEU A 188 -6.72 -11.76 3.83
N ALA A 189 -6.12 -11.58 2.65
CA ALA A 189 -5.52 -10.31 2.25
C ALA A 189 -6.56 -9.19 2.20
N ALA A 190 -7.73 -9.44 1.61
CA ALA A 190 -8.84 -8.49 1.56
C ALA A 190 -9.31 -8.11 2.98
N GLY A 191 -9.47 -9.08 3.87
CA GLY A 191 -9.87 -8.85 5.26
C GLY A 191 -8.90 -7.96 6.05
N GLN A 192 -7.61 -7.96 5.71
CA GLN A 192 -6.60 -7.09 6.34
C GLN A 192 -6.55 -5.66 5.78
N LEU A 193 -7.17 -5.43 4.62
CA LEU A 193 -7.22 -4.12 3.96
C LEU A 193 -8.50 -3.36 4.30
N MET A 194 -9.56 -4.08 4.66
CA MET A 194 -10.82 -3.49 5.10
C MET A 194 -10.62 -2.71 6.43
N PRO A 195 -11.09 -1.46 6.52
CA PRO A 195 -10.94 -0.60 7.70
C PRO A 195 -11.90 -0.92 8.86
#